data_AF-A0A7S7LD73-F1
#
_entry.id   AF-A0A7S7LD73-F1
#
_cell.length_a   1.000
_cell.length_b   1.000
_cell.length_c   1.000
_cell.angle_alpha   90.00
_cell.angle_beta   90.00
_cell.angle_gamma   90.00
#
_symmetry.space_group_name_H-M   'P 1'
#
loop_
_entity.id
_entity.type
_entity.pdbx_description
1 polymer ?
#
loop_
_entity_poly.entity_id
_entity_poly.type
_entity_poly.pdbx_seq_one_letter_code
_entity_poly.pdbx_strand_id
1 'polypeptide(L)'
;MNGTDLNQFSPNSFMTRAQMVQILYNAGLYSESSRNTKSSFQDVPNNHWALTAIETMRSERIVNGFQDGTFRLNEPITRAQMAVVLQNVYQKQNR
;
A
#
# COMPACT_ATOMS: atom_id res chain seq x y z
N MET A 1 1.21 -10.61 13.10
CA MET A 1 1.88 -9.62 12.25
C MET A 1 3.06 -10.35 11.61
N ASN A 2 2.97 -10.66 10.32
CA ASN A 2 4.06 -11.33 9.62
C ASN A 2 5.00 -10.24 9.09
N GLY A 3 6.31 -10.47 9.18
CA GLY A 3 7.31 -9.50 8.76
C GLY A 3 7.62 -9.61 7.27
N THR A 4 8.90 -9.60 6.92
CA THR A 4 9.33 -9.85 5.52
C THR A 4 9.12 -11.31 5.11
N ASP A 5 9.10 -12.22 6.08
CA ASP A 5 8.80 -13.65 5.92
C ASP A 5 7.98 -14.17 7.11
N LEU A 6 7.59 -15.45 7.05
CA LEU A 6 6.76 -16.12 8.07
C LEU A 6 7.33 -15.99 9.49
N ASN A 7 8.66 -16.02 9.64
CA ASN A 7 9.33 -16.00 10.95
C ASN A 7 10.30 -14.83 11.14
N GLN A 8 10.32 -13.86 10.22
CA GLN A 8 11.29 -12.77 10.26
C GLN A 8 10.62 -11.42 10.21
N PHE A 9 10.66 -10.71 11.34
CA PHE A 9 10.34 -9.30 11.43
C PHE A 9 11.62 -8.49 11.24
N SER A 10 11.65 -7.63 10.23
CA SER A 10 12.84 -6.88 9.79
C SER A 10 12.65 -5.38 10.04
N PRO A 11 12.58 -4.92 11.31
CA PRO A 11 12.18 -3.54 11.65
C PRO A 11 13.18 -2.48 11.19
N ASN A 12 14.44 -2.85 10.97
CA ASN A 12 15.51 -1.93 10.56
C ASN A 12 15.74 -1.90 9.05
N SER A 13 15.04 -2.74 8.28
CA SER A 13 15.14 -2.75 6.82
C SER A 13 14.29 -1.63 6.21
N PHE A 14 14.66 -1.21 5.00
CA PHE A 14 13.82 -0.29 4.24
C PHE A 14 12.44 -0.91 3.96
N MET A 15 11.39 -0.11 4.14
CA MET A 15 10.01 -0.50 3.88
C MET A 15 9.66 -0.28 2.40
N THR A 16 9.04 -1.25 1.75
CA THR A 16 8.54 -1.10 0.38
C THR A 16 7.19 -0.40 0.34
N ARG A 17 6.81 0.12 -0.83
CA ARG A 17 5.48 0.72 -1.03
C ARG A 17 4.34 -0.25 -0.76
N ALA A 18 4.48 -1.52 -1.16
CA ALA A 18 3.50 -2.57 -0.85
C ALA A 18 3.36 -2.81 0.66
N GLN A 19 4.48 -2.86 1.39
CA GLN A 19 4.47 -3.07 2.84
C GLN A 19 3.78 -1.93 3.57
N MET A 20 4.08 -0.68 3.21
CA MET A 20 3.43 0.48 3.84
C MET A 20 1.91 0.42 3.67
N VAL A 21 1.43 0.20 2.44
CA VAL A 21 -0.01 0.15 2.14
C VAL A 21 -0.69 -1.00 2.88
N GLN A 22 -0.06 -2.16 2.93
CA GLN A 22 -0.59 -3.30 3.69
C GLN A 22 -0.64 -3.02 5.20
N ILE A 23 0.36 -2.33 5.76
CA ILE A 23 0.35 -1.95 7.18
C ILE A 23 -0.83 -1.03 7.46
N LEU A 24 -1.06 0.00 6.63
CA LEU A 24 -2.16 0.94 6.81
C LEU A 24 -3.53 0.25 6.66
N TYR A 25 -3.65 -0.67 5.70
CA TYR A 25 -4.84 -1.50 5.51
C TYR A 25 -5.11 -2.41 6.73
N ASN A 26 -4.08 -3.12 7.20
CA ASN A 26 -4.20 -3.99 8.38
C ASN A 26 -4.44 -3.23 9.68
N ALA A 27 -3.96 -1.99 9.78
CA ALA A 27 -4.21 -1.10 10.91
C ALA A 27 -5.67 -0.61 10.96
N GLY A 28 -6.51 -0.99 9.99
CA GLY A 28 -7.91 -0.57 9.92
C GLY A 28 -8.07 0.90 9.55
N LEU A 29 -7.00 1.57 9.09
CA LEU A 29 -7.08 2.97 8.71
C LEU A 29 -7.91 3.13 7.43
N TYR A 30 -7.96 2.08 6.59
CA TYR A 30 -8.87 1.93 5.46
C TYR A 30 -9.21 0.46 5.24
N SER A 31 -10.51 0.18 5.18
CA SER A 31 -11.01 -1.08 4.63
C SER A 31 -12.38 -0.81 4.03
N GLU A 32 -12.53 -1.00 2.71
CA GLU A 32 -13.84 -1.13 2.08
C GLU A 32 -14.00 -2.55 1.53
N SER A 33 -15.26 -3.00 1.45
CA SER A 33 -15.68 -4.35 1.08
C SER A 33 -15.40 -4.75 -0.39
N SER A 34 -14.83 -3.86 -1.19
CA SER A 34 -14.49 -4.15 -2.59
C SER A 34 -13.21 -5.00 -2.67
N ARG A 35 -13.38 -6.32 -2.76
CA ARG A 35 -12.29 -7.23 -3.18
C ARG A 35 -12.00 -7.00 -4.65
N ASN A 36 -11.08 -6.08 -4.94
CA ASN A 36 -10.50 -5.95 -6.27
C ASN A 36 -9.70 -7.20 -6.60
N THR A 37 -10.08 -7.88 -7.69
CA THR A 37 -9.42 -9.09 -8.22
C THR A 37 -8.47 -8.78 -9.38
N LYS A 38 -8.44 -7.52 -9.83
CA LYS A 38 -7.62 -7.06 -10.95
C LYS A 38 -6.82 -5.84 -10.52
N SER A 39 -5.53 -5.82 -10.83
CA SER A 39 -4.71 -4.65 -10.59
C SER A 39 -4.92 -3.57 -11.65
N SER A 40 -4.83 -2.33 -11.19
CA SER A 40 -4.73 -1.13 -12.00
C SER A 40 -3.29 -0.79 -12.43
N PHE A 41 -2.29 -1.53 -11.95
CA PHE A 41 -0.87 -1.26 -12.19
C PHE A 41 -0.20 -2.43 -12.90
N GLN A 42 0.73 -2.11 -13.82
CA GLN A 42 1.38 -3.13 -14.67
C GLN A 42 2.33 -4.04 -13.90
N ASP A 43 2.94 -3.53 -12.83
CA ASP A 43 3.93 -4.24 -12.01
C ASP A 43 3.31 -4.95 -10.81
N VAL A 44 1.99 -4.93 -10.64
CA VAL A 44 1.27 -5.58 -9.52
C VAL A 44 0.51 -6.80 -10.04
N PRO A 45 1.00 -8.03 -9.76
CA PRO A 45 0.29 -9.25 -10.13
C PRO A 45 -1.10 -9.34 -9.45
N ASN A 46 -2.09 -9.91 -10.15
CA ASN A 46 -3.44 -10.12 -9.60
C ASN A 46 -3.48 -11.13 -8.42
N ASN A 47 -2.40 -11.86 -8.18
CA ASN A 47 -2.25 -12.76 -7.04
C ASN A 47 -1.29 -12.20 -5.97
N HIS A 48 -0.90 -10.93 -6.08
CA HIS A 48 0.00 -10.30 -5.12
C HIS A 48 -0.71 -10.08 -3.78
N TRP A 49 -0.03 -10.38 -2.66
CA TRP A 49 -0.59 -10.29 -1.30
C TRP A 49 -1.09 -8.87 -0.95
N ALA A 50 -0.43 -7.84 -1.48
CA ALA A 50 -0.81 -6.45 -1.29
C ALA A 50 -1.89 -5.95 -2.25
N LEU A 51 -2.37 -6.76 -3.21
CA LEU A 51 -3.28 -6.30 -4.27
C LEU A 51 -4.49 -5.57 -3.70
N THR A 52 -5.21 -6.21 -2.78
CA THR A 52 -6.42 -5.62 -2.19
C THR A 52 -6.11 -4.30 -1.50
N ALA A 53 -5.06 -4.24 -0.70
CA ALA A 53 -4.66 -3.03 -0.01
C ALA A 53 -4.29 -1.90 -1.00
N ILE A 54 -3.54 -2.22 -2.06
CA ILE A 54 -3.14 -1.27 -3.12
C ILE A 54 -4.37 -0.71 -3.82
N GLU A 55 -5.28 -1.57 -4.28
CA GLU A 55 -6.44 -1.12 -5.05
C GLU A 55 -7.46 -0.38 -4.18
N THR A 56 -7.68 -0.79 -2.93
CA THR A 56 -8.54 -0.08 -1.98
C THR A 56 -8.00 1.32 -1.67
N MET A 57 -6.71 1.44 -1.36
CA MET A 57 -6.15 2.76 -1.04
C MET A 57 -6.00 3.64 -2.29
N ARG A 58 -5.89 3.05 -3.48
CA ARG A 58 -5.96 3.76 -4.76
C ARG A 58 -7.37 4.30 -5.03
N SER A 59 -8.42 3.51 -4.85
CA SER A 59 -9.81 3.97 -5.06
C SER A 59 -10.16 5.13 -4.16
N GLU A 60 -9.61 5.13 -2.94
CA GLU A 60 -9.73 6.22 -1.99
C GLU A 60 -8.82 7.43 -2.27
N ARG A 61 -8.02 7.39 -3.34
CA ARG A 61 -7.04 8.43 -3.70
C ARG A 61 -5.99 8.70 -2.62
N ILE A 62 -5.71 7.71 -1.77
CA ILE A 62 -4.70 7.79 -0.73
C ILE A 62 -3.31 7.56 -1.31
N VAL A 63 -3.21 6.55 -2.19
CA VAL A 63 -1.99 6.24 -2.94
C VAL A 63 -2.25 6.33 -4.44
N ASN A 64 -1.22 6.69 -5.19
CA ASN A 64 -1.23 6.69 -6.65
C ASN A 64 0.02 5.95 -7.16
N GLY A 65 -0.08 5.46 -8.40
CA GLY A 65 1.08 4.99 -9.14
C GLY A 65 1.81 6.12 -9.85
N PHE A 66 2.75 5.74 -10.70
CA PHE A 66 3.56 6.62 -11.50
C PHE A 66 2.99 6.78 -12.91
N GLN A 67 3.47 7.77 -13.65
CA GLN A 67 3.00 8.09 -15.00
C GLN A 67 3.22 6.95 -16.00
N ASP A 68 4.18 6.07 -15.72
CA ASP A 68 4.48 4.86 -16.50
C ASP A 68 3.48 3.71 -16.27
N GLY A 69 2.48 3.90 -15.40
CA GLY A 69 1.46 2.89 -15.08
C GLY A 69 1.91 1.86 -14.04
N THR A 70 3.04 2.09 -13.36
CA THR A 70 3.54 1.24 -12.27
C THR A 70 3.13 1.75 -10.90
N PHE A 71 3.05 0.85 -9.92
CA PHE A 71 2.97 1.17 -8.51
C PHE A 71 4.35 1.23 -7.84
N ARG A 72 5.34 0.54 -8.40
CA ARG A 72 6.69 0.31 -7.86
C ARG A 72 6.65 -0.41 -6.53
N LEU A 73 5.91 -1.52 -6.50
CA LEU A 73 5.50 -2.19 -5.26
C LEU A 73 6.68 -2.71 -4.41
N ASN A 74 7.78 -3.08 -5.07
CA ASN A 74 9.00 -3.60 -4.46
C ASN A 74 10.05 -2.53 -4.16
N GLU A 75 9.84 -1.29 -4.62
CA GLU A 75 10.80 -0.21 -4.36
C GLU A 75 10.66 0.31 -2.91
N PRO A 76 11.79 0.65 -2.26
CA PRO A 76 11.78 1.37 -0.99
C PRO A 76 10.96 2.65 -1.10
N ILE A 77 10.09 2.89 -0.12
CA ILE A 77 9.38 4.15 -0.04
C ILE A 77 10.26 5.23 0.63
N THR A 78 10.24 6.44 0.08
CA THR A 78 10.90 7.59 0.70
C THR A 78 10.06 8.16 1.85
N ARG A 79 10.71 8.84 2.81
CA ARG A 79 10.02 9.55 3.90
C ARG A 79 9.01 10.58 3.40
N ALA A 80 9.32 11.25 2.29
CA ALA A 80 8.42 12.22 1.67
C ALA A 80 7.15 11.56 1.12
N GLN A 81 7.29 10.45 0.39
CA GLN A 81 6.13 9.69 -0.10
C GLN A 81 5.30 9.14 1.06
N MET A 82 5.93 8.63 2.12
CA MET A 82 5.24 8.18 3.32
C MET A 82 4.43 9.30 3.98
N ALA A 83 5.02 10.49 4.14
CA ALA A 83 4.34 11.64 4.73
C ALA A 83 3.10 12.05 3.93
N VAL A 84 3.18 12.04 2.60
CA VAL A 84 2.03 12.32 1.72
C VAL A 84 0.91 11.29 1.93
N VAL A 85 1.25 10.01 1.99
CA VAL A 85 0.26 8.95 2.21
C VAL A 85 -0.41 9.10 3.58
N LEU A 86 0.36 9.31 4.64
CA LEU A 86 -0.19 9.52 5.99
C LEU A 86 -1.09 10.77 6.06
N GLN A 87 -0.72 11.84 5.35
CA GLN A 87 -1.54 13.04 5.27
C GLN A 87 -2.87 12.78 4.55
N ASN A 88 -2.84 12.02 3.45
CA ASN A 88 -4.05 11.65 2.71
C ASN A 88 -4.96 10.76 3.55
N VAL A 89 -4.38 9.80 4.29
CA VAL A 89 -5.09 9.01 5.30
C VAL A 89 -5.76 9.94 6.33
N TYR A 90 -4.98 10.80 6.97
CA TYR A 90 -5.53 11.68 8.00
C TYR A 90 -6.69 12.55 7.48
N GLN A 91 -6.59 13.10 6.27
CA GLN A 91 -7.67 13.88 5.67
C GLN A 91 -8.92 13.06 5.37
N LYS A 92 -8.77 11.80 4.97
CA LYS A 92 -9.90 10.93 4.64
C LYS A 92 -10.64 10.42 5.87
N GLN A 93 -9.98 10.26 7.01
CA GLN A 93 -10.64 9.87 8.27
C GLN A 93 -11.44 11.01 8.91
N ASN A 94 -11.07 12.26 8.64
CA ASN A 94 -11.69 13.45 9.24
C ASN A 94 -12.66 14.16 8.29
N ARG A 95 -13.28 13.42 7.38
CA ARG A 95 -14.34 13.89 6.47
C ARG A 95 -15.60 13.12 6.76
#